data_AF-A0A949PI99-F1
#
_entry.id   AF-A0A949PI99-F1
#
_cell.length_a   1.000
_cell.length_b   1.000
_cell.length_c   1.000
_cell.angle_alpha   90.00
_cell.angle_beta   90.00
_cell.angle_gamma   90.00
#
_symmetry.space_group_name_H-M   'P 1'
#
loop_
_entity.id
_entity.type
_entity.pdbx_description
1 polymer ?
#
loop_
_entity_poly.entity_id
_entity_poly.type
_entity_poly.pdbx_seq_one_letter_code
_entity_poly.pdbx_strand_id
1 'polypeptide(L)' 'GGKVLWSSVPEMKMITGSDENWDMTAIVRYPSRKAFLEMTTALPEYQAALAHREAGLAYQELIQCAEGFSGF' A
#
# COMPACT_ATOMS: atom_id res chain seq x y z
N GLY A 1 2.80 13.85 -0.19
CA GLY A 1 2.71 13.82 -1.67
C GLY A 1 1.81 12.71 -2.21
N GLY A 2 1.61 11.60 -1.50
CA GLY A 2 0.66 10.56 -1.94
C GLY A 2 -0.80 10.95 -1.70
N LYS A 3 -1.69 10.44 -2.53
CA LYS A 3 -3.16 10.56 -2.42
C LYS A 3 -3.77 9.17 -2.39
N VAL A 4 -4.57 8.86 -1.38
CA VAL A 4 -5.41 7.66 -1.37
C VAL A 4 -6.48 7.83 -2.44
N LEU A 5 -6.49 6.94 -3.43
CA LEU A 5 -7.52 6.92 -4.47
C LEU A 5 -8.72 6.08 -4.04
N TRP A 6 -8.46 5.02 -3.29
CA TRP A 6 -9.46 4.07 -2.82
C TRP A 6 -8.95 3.30 -1.60
N SER A 7 -9.86 2.91 -0.73
CA SER A 7 -9.60 2.03 0.41
C SER A 7 -10.87 1.29 0.81
N SER A 8 -10.76 0.01 1.18
CA SER A 8 -11.91 -0.77 1.65
C SER A 8 -11.48 -1.93 2.55
N VAL A 9 -12.47 -2.49 3.27
CA VAL A 9 -12.36 -3.81 3.89
C VAL A 9 -12.80 -4.85 2.87
N PRO A 10 -11.97 -5.85 2.55
CA PRO A 10 -12.34 -6.94 1.65
C PRO A 10 -13.50 -7.77 2.19
N GLU A 11 -14.50 -8.06 1.34
CA GLU A 11 -15.64 -8.91 1.73
C GLU A 11 -15.35 -10.40 1.52
N MET A 12 -14.66 -10.76 0.43
CA MET A 12 -14.38 -12.15 0.06
C MET A 12 -13.17 -12.25 -0.88
N LYS A 13 -12.39 -13.32 -0.74
CA LYS A 13 -11.37 -13.72 -1.73
C LYS A 13 -11.99 -14.64 -2.78
N MET A 14 -12.06 -14.20 -4.03
CA MET A 14 -12.63 -15.01 -5.14
C MET A 14 -11.60 -15.89 -5.84
N ILE A 15 -10.40 -15.35 -6.10
CA ILE A 15 -9.27 -16.04 -6.71
C ILE A 15 -8.03 -15.57 -5.96
N THR A 16 -7.25 -16.50 -5.41
CA THR A 16 -6.02 -16.16 -4.66
C THR A 16 -4.94 -17.20 -4.89
N GLY A 17 -3.68 -16.75 -4.88
CA GLY A 17 -2.50 -17.60 -4.80
C GLY A 17 -1.93 -17.73 -3.39
N SER A 18 -2.53 -17.05 -2.41
CA SER A 18 -2.13 -17.07 -1.00
C SER A 18 -3.30 -17.42 -0.07
N ASP A 19 -2.97 -18.04 1.05
CA ASP A 19 -3.95 -18.38 2.09
C ASP A 19 -4.35 -17.17 2.96
N GLU A 20 -3.63 -16.05 2.84
CA GLU A 20 -3.81 -14.87 3.69
C GLU A 20 -5.13 -14.15 3.44
N ASN A 21 -5.84 -13.83 4.52
CA ASN A 21 -7.02 -12.96 4.49
C ASN A 21 -6.58 -11.52 4.74
N TRP A 22 -7.23 -10.59 4.06
CA TRP A 22 -6.88 -9.17 4.13
C TRP A 22 -7.93 -8.42 4.93
N ASP A 23 -7.51 -7.74 6.00
CA ASP A 23 -8.40 -6.88 6.79
C ASP A 23 -8.62 -5.50 6.15
N MET A 24 -7.68 -5.05 5.31
CA MET A 24 -7.71 -3.75 4.66
C MET A 24 -7.02 -3.76 3.31
N THR A 25 -7.55 -2.98 2.37
CA THR A 25 -6.93 -2.71 1.08
C THR A 25 -6.92 -1.20 0.80
N ALA A 26 -5.87 -0.73 0.10
CA ALA A 26 -5.78 0.66 -0.31
C ALA A 26 -5.00 0.82 -1.62
N ILE A 27 -5.39 1.80 -2.43
CA ILE A 27 -4.64 2.25 -3.61
C ILE A 27 -4.19 3.67 -3.35
N VAL A 28 -2.88 3.89 -3.39
CA VAL A 28 -2.28 5.20 -3.15
C VAL A 28 -1.51 5.64 -4.39
N ARG A 29 -1.87 6.80 -4.92
CA ARG A 29 -1.17 7.43 -6.03
C ARG A 29 -0.11 8.38 -5.52
N TYR A 30 1.10 8.19 -5.99
CA TYR A 30 2.21 9.12 -5.79
C TYR A 30 2.49 9.87 -7.09
N PRO A 31 2.94 11.14 -7.01
CA PRO A 31 3.32 11.90 -8.21
C PRO A 31 4.56 11.32 -8.90
N SER A 32 5.39 10.58 -8.18
CA SER A 32 6.50 9.80 -8.73
C SER A 32 6.95 8.71 -7.73
N ARG A 33 7.71 7.72 -8.21
CA ARG A 33 8.38 6.75 -7.34
C ARG A 33 9.34 7.43 -6.36
N LYS A 34 10.02 8.49 -6.79
CA LYS A 34 10.92 9.29 -5.94
C LYS A 34 10.18 9.88 -4.75
N ALA A 35 8.98 10.43 -4.96
CA ALA A 35 8.16 10.97 -3.88
C ALA A 35 7.71 9.91 -2.87
N PHE A 36 7.51 8.66 -3.29
CA PHE A 36 7.28 7.55 -2.36
C PHE A 36 8.54 7.26 -1.52
N LEU A 37 9.70 7.13 -2.17
CA LEU A 37 10.95 6.83 -1.46
C LEU A 37 11.31 7.91 -0.46
N GLU A 38 11.24 9.19 -0.86
CA GLU A 38 11.49 10.32 0.04
C GLU A 38 10.56 10.31 1.25
N MET A 39 9.27 10.02 1.03
CA MET A 39 8.29 9.89 2.11
C MET A 39 8.67 8.74 3.06
N THR A 40 9.15 7.61 2.52
CA THR A 40 9.53 6.47 3.36
C THR A 40 10.87 6.64 4.08
N THR A 41 11.86 7.31 3.51
CA THR A 41 13.24 7.29 4.02
C THR A 41 13.70 8.61 4.65
N ALA A 42 13.11 9.74 4.25
CA ALA A 42 13.59 11.06 4.64
C ALA A 42 12.66 11.79 5.63
N LEU A 43 11.41 11.36 5.79
CA LEU A 43 10.46 11.96 6.72
C LEU A 43 10.55 11.32 8.12
N PRO A 44 11.01 12.05 9.16
CA PRO A 44 11.18 11.50 10.50
C PRO A 44 9.86 10.99 11.11
N GLU A 45 8.75 11.65 10.82
CA GLU A 45 7.43 11.25 11.29
C GLU A 45 6.97 9.92 10.70
N TYR A 46 7.35 9.63 9.44
CA TYR A 46 7.06 8.34 8.82
C TYR A 46 7.92 7.24 9.45
N GLN A 47 9.20 7.52 9.68
CA GLN A 47 10.12 6.60 10.36
C GLN A 47 9.63 6.26 11.77
N ALA A 48 9.17 7.25 12.53
CA ALA A 48 8.59 7.03 13.85
C ALA A 48 7.32 6.16 13.81
N ALA A 49 6.52 6.25 12.74
CA ALA A 49 5.32 5.45 12.56
C ALA A 49 5.60 3.99 12.13
N LEU A 50 6.82 3.66 11.67
CA LEU A 50 7.15 2.30 11.21
C LEU A 50 6.98 1.26 12.32
N ALA A 51 7.37 1.58 13.57
CA ALA A 51 7.22 0.66 14.68
C ALA A 51 5.75 0.25 14.94
N HIS A 52 4.81 1.18 14.76
CA HIS A 52 3.38 0.89 14.87
C HIS A 52 2.88 0.04 13.71
N ARG A 53 3.39 0.30 12.50
CA ARG A 53 3.05 -0.48 11.30
C ARG A 53 3.55 -1.91 11.41
N GLU A 54 4.78 -2.12 11.85
CA GLU A 54 5.36 -3.46 12.04
C GLU A 54 4.63 -4.24 13.13
N ALA A 55 4.30 -3.60 14.26
CA ALA A 55 3.57 -4.25 15.34
C ALA A 55 2.09 -4.53 15.00
N GLY A 56 1.50 -3.75 14.09
CA GLY A 56 0.07 -3.82 13.77
C GLY A 56 -0.28 -4.69 12.56
N LEU A 57 0.71 -5.12 11.76
CA LEU A 57 0.47 -5.90 10.55
C LEU A 57 1.03 -7.31 10.69
N ALA A 58 0.15 -8.30 10.77
CA ALA A 58 0.54 -9.72 10.69
C ALA A 58 1.16 -10.05 9.32
N TYR A 59 0.67 -9.42 8.26
CA TYR A 59 1.16 -9.57 6.89
C TYR A 59 0.91 -8.29 6.09
N GLN A 60 1.75 -8.02 5.09
CA GLN A 60 1.55 -6.91 4.15
C GLN A 60 2.17 -7.20 2.78
N GLU A 61 1.52 -6.72 1.73
CA GLU A 61 2.08 -6.66 0.38
C GLU A 61 2.02 -5.23 -0.15
N LEU A 62 3.06 -4.84 -0.89
CA LEU A 62 3.15 -3.53 -1.51
C LEU A 62 3.53 -3.71 -2.99
N ILE A 63 2.56 -3.53 -3.86
CA ILE A 63 2.73 -3.73 -5.30
C ILE A 63 2.81 -2.37 -5.99
N GLN A 64 3.93 -2.11 -6.68
CA GLN A 64 4.06 -0.93 -7.52
C GLN A 64 3.36 -1.17 -8.86
N CYS A 65 2.34 -0.37 -9.15
CA CYS A 65 1.68 -0.37 -10.45
C CYS A 65 2.15 0.81 -11.31
N ALA A 66 2.27 0.60 -12.63
CA ALA A 66 2.38 1.69 -13.58
C ALA A 66 1.05 2.46 -13.68
N GLU A 67 1.10 3.69 -14.17
CA GLU A 67 -0.12 4.46 -14.40
C GLU A 67 -0.88 3.88 -15.59
N GLY A 68 -2.05 3.29 -15.32
CA GLY A 68 -3.01 2.82 -16.32
C GLY A 68 -2.48 1.72 -17.23
N PHE A 69 -3.01 0.50 -17.09
CA PHE A 69 -2.88 -0.49 -18.16
C PHE A 69 -3.92 -0.16 -19.24
N SER A 70 -3.52 0.57 -20.30
CA SER A 70 -4.33 0.73 -21.51
C SER A 70 -4.14 -0.50 -22.40
N GLY A 71 -4.76 -1.62 -22.03
CA GLY A 71 -4.52 -2.89 -22.70
C GLY A 71 -5.66 -3.88 -22.54
N PHE A 72 -6.85 -3.50 -23.00
CA PHE A 72 -7.86 -4.46 -23.47
C PHE A 72 -8.32 -3.99 -24.85
#